data_AF-A0A7C9RQ55-F1
#
_entry.id   AF-A0A7C9RQ55-F1
#
_cell.length_a   1.000
_cell.length_b   1.000
_cell.length_c   1.000
_cell.angle_alpha   90.00
_cell.angle_beta   90.00
_cell.angle_gamma   90.00
#
_symmetry.space_group_name_H-M   'P 1'
#
loop_
_entity.id
_entity.type
_entity.pdbx_description
1 polymer ?
#
loop_
_entity_poly.entity_id
_entity_poly.type
_entity_poly.pdbx_seq_one_letter_code
_entity_poly.pdbx_strand_id
1 'polypeptide(L)'
;MSARHTPSDNCLICRGEQEVVIGIEERGPHERMYDYKRVLFCAACDVGELRSFSYDDFVEFGEEDDVMVWSAVLVSSDVSRLRASFACTTPLDHQCKCAQHLRAYATGVRVDKTLLPEYGPDRHSPAGRSVVSVRVTDGLAEFC
;
A
#
# COMPACT_ATOMS: atom_id res chain seq x y z
N MET A 1 -0.30 -1.42 21.34
CA MET A 1 -1.29 -0.95 20.37
C MET A 1 -2.60 -1.64 20.65
N SER A 2 -3.71 -0.92 20.68
CA SER A 2 -5.05 -1.50 20.75
C SER A 2 -5.27 -2.42 19.55
N ALA A 3 -5.98 -3.54 19.74
CA ALA A 3 -6.34 -4.47 18.66
C ALA A 3 -7.16 -3.81 17.54
N ARG A 4 -7.72 -2.61 17.79
CA ARG A 4 -8.45 -1.81 16.80
C ARG A 4 -7.55 -1.09 15.79
N HIS A 5 -6.24 -0.96 16.06
CA HIS A 5 -5.32 -0.13 15.28
C HIS A 5 -4.17 -0.93 14.63
N THR A 6 -4.36 -2.25 14.46
CA THR A 6 -3.36 -3.10 13.78
C THR A 6 -3.58 -3.02 12.27
N PRO A 7 -2.56 -2.69 11.46
CA PRO A 7 -2.65 -2.82 10.02
C PRO A 7 -3.12 -4.22 9.63
N SER A 8 -4.18 -4.28 8.84
CA SER A 8 -4.58 -5.54 8.25
C SER A 8 -3.97 -5.64 6.85
N ASP A 9 -2.83 -6.31 6.73
CA ASP A 9 -2.25 -6.74 5.43
C ASP A 9 -2.97 -7.92 4.82
N ASN A 10 -4.26 -8.03 5.10
CA ASN A 10 -5.06 -9.10 4.57
C ASN A 10 -5.49 -8.76 3.16
N CYS A 11 -5.48 -9.80 2.32
CA CYS A 11 -5.89 -9.72 0.94
C CYS A 11 -7.28 -9.13 0.83
N LEU A 12 -7.41 -8.16 -0.07
CA LEU A 12 -8.66 -7.54 -0.49
C LEU A 12 -9.66 -8.47 -1.18
N ILE A 13 -9.40 -9.79 -1.26
CA ILE A 13 -10.31 -10.78 -1.84
C ILE A 13 -10.53 -11.93 -0.84
N CYS A 14 -9.48 -12.68 -0.51
CA CYS A 14 -9.61 -13.87 0.36
C CYS A 14 -9.44 -13.59 1.85
N ARG A 15 -9.07 -12.37 2.25
CA ARG A 15 -8.74 -11.99 3.64
C ARG A 15 -7.58 -12.76 4.27
N GLY A 16 -6.86 -13.56 3.49
CA GLY A 16 -5.63 -14.23 3.92
C GLY A 16 -4.44 -13.28 3.94
N GLU A 17 -3.32 -13.73 4.51
CA GLU A 17 -2.09 -12.95 4.58
C GLU A 17 -1.56 -12.58 3.18
N GLN A 18 -0.90 -11.42 3.12
CA GLN A 18 -0.20 -10.95 1.93
C GLN A 18 1.30 -10.83 2.22
N GLU A 19 2.09 -11.06 1.18
CA GLU A 19 3.50 -10.71 1.21
C GLU A 19 3.67 -9.20 1.02
N VAL A 20 4.55 -8.57 1.79
CA VAL A 20 5.04 -7.23 1.49
C VAL A 20 6.13 -7.34 0.42
N VAL A 21 5.86 -6.81 -0.76
CA VAL A 21 6.80 -6.83 -1.89
C VAL A 21 7.79 -5.68 -1.79
N ILE A 22 7.29 -4.47 -1.51
CA ILE A 22 8.08 -3.23 -1.40
C ILE A 22 7.57 -2.43 -0.21
N GLY A 23 8.45 -1.99 0.70
CA GLY A 23 8.14 -0.98 1.71
C GLY A 23 8.48 0.41 1.16
N ILE A 24 7.49 1.27 0.92
CA ILE A 24 7.69 2.58 0.28
C ILE A 24 7.93 3.66 1.33
N GLU A 25 7.09 3.70 2.35
CA GLU A 25 7.15 4.65 3.46
C GLU A 25 6.51 4.01 4.69
N GLU A 26 7.04 4.35 5.86
CA GLU A 26 6.42 4.03 7.14
C GLU A 26 6.74 5.13 8.14
N ARG A 27 5.74 5.56 8.90
CA ARG A 27 5.87 6.55 9.96
C ARG A 27 5.16 6.04 11.20
N GLY A 28 5.94 5.76 12.24
CA GLY A 28 5.48 5.07 13.43
C GLY A 28 6.07 3.66 13.52
N PRO A 29 5.48 2.77 14.32
CA PRO A 29 4.24 2.97 15.06
C PRO A 29 4.41 3.88 16.28
N HIS A 30 3.55 4.89 16.43
CA HIS A 30 3.41 5.70 17.65
C HIS A 30 2.09 5.38 18.35
N GLU A 31 1.88 5.91 19.56
CA GLU A 31 0.66 5.62 20.34
C GLU A 31 -0.63 6.02 19.61
N ARG A 32 -0.61 7.16 18.90
CA ARG A 32 -1.79 7.78 18.27
C ARG A 32 -1.65 8.01 16.76
N MET A 33 -0.58 7.51 16.14
CA MET A 33 -0.30 7.75 14.74
C MET A 33 0.49 6.61 14.13
N TYR A 34 0.03 6.12 12.98
CA TYR A 34 0.75 5.15 12.19
C TYR A 34 0.38 5.22 10.71
N ASP A 35 1.35 5.60 9.88
CA ASP A 35 1.17 5.65 8.43
C ASP A 35 2.10 4.65 7.74
N TYR A 36 1.64 4.08 6.64
CA TYR A 36 2.53 3.38 5.72
C TYR A 36 2.05 3.47 4.28
N LYS A 37 3.00 3.30 3.36
CA LYS A 37 2.75 3.03 1.95
C LYS A 37 3.57 1.81 1.54
N ARG A 38 2.95 0.83 0.89
CA ARG A 38 3.64 -0.39 0.46
C ARG A 38 2.93 -1.10 -0.68
N VAL A 39 3.68 -1.99 -1.33
CA VAL A 39 3.14 -2.94 -2.29
C VAL A 39 2.95 -4.29 -1.60
N LEU A 40 1.74 -4.82 -1.66
CA LEU A 40 1.38 -6.14 -1.14
C LEU A 40 1.08 -7.09 -2.30
N PHE A 41 1.24 -8.39 -2.08
CA PHE A 41 0.86 -9.42 -3.04
C PHE A 41 0.20 -10.62 -2.34
N CYS A 42 -0.95 -11.05 -2.85
CA CYS A 42 -1.60 -12.27 -2.41
C CYS A 42 -1.39 -13.37 -3.45
N ALA A 43 -0.61 -14.39 -3.12
CA ALA A 43 -0.38 -15.53 -4.01
C ALA A 43 -1.66 -16.36 -4.26
N ALA A 44 -2.56 -16.46 -3.27
CA ALA A 44 -3.79 -17.25 -3.39
C ALA A 44 -4.79 -16.63 -4.38
N CYS A 45 -4.79 -15.31 -4.51
CA CYS A 45 -5.69 -14.57 -5.40
C CYS A 45 -5.00 -13.99 -6.63
N ASP A 46 -3.69 -14.19 -6.77
CA ASP A 46 -2.83 -13.62 -7.80
C ASP A 46 -3.04 -12.11 -8.01
N VAL A 47 -3.16 -11.36 -6.91
CA VAL A 47 -3.45 -9.92 -6.93
C VAL A 47 -2.43 -9.14 -6.13
N GLY A 48 -1.91 -8.07 -6.74
CA GLY A 48 -1.09 -7.08 -6.09
C GLY A 48 -1.90 -5.88 -5.62
N GLU A 49 -1.35 -5.14 -4.67
CA GLU A 49 -2.00 -3.95 -4.13
C GLU A 49 -0.97 -2.89 -3.80
N LEU A 50 -1.16 -1.69 -4.35
CA LEU A 50 -0.51 -0.49 -3.85
C LEU A 50 -1.40 0.11 -2.76
N ARG A 51 -0.95 0.01 -1.50
CA ARG A 51 -1.72 0.45 -0.34
C ARG A 51 -1.08 1.66 0.32
N SER A 52 -1.93 2.64 0.65
CA SER A 52 -1.64 3.67 1.63
C SER A 52 -2.57 3.46 2.82
N PHE A 53 -2.00 3.42 4.01
CA PHE A 53 -2.73 3.37 5.27
C PHE A 53 -2.34 4.58 6.10
N SER A 54 -3.32 5.18 6.74
CA SER A 54 -3.12 6.23 7.72
C SER A 54 -4.01 5.93 8.91
N TYR A 55 -3.40 5.96 10.09
CA TYR A 55 -4.09 6.00 11.37
C TYR A 55 -3.67 7.27 12.07
N ASP A 56 -4.64 8.11 12.43
CA ASP A 56 -4.42 9.32 13.18
C ASP A 56 -5.60 9.57 14.13
N ASP A 57 -5.36 9.45 15.43
CA ASP A 57 -6.33 9.70 16.51
C ASP A 57 -6.28 11.16 17.01
N PHE A 58 -5.59 12.07 16.31
CA PHE A 58 -5.61 13.50 16.60
C PHE A 58 -6.89 14.21 16.13
N VAL A 59 -7.76 13.56 15.36
CA VAL A 59 -8.99 14.14 14.81
C VAL A 59 -10.11 14.21 15.87
N GLU A 60 -10.90 15.29 15.88
CA GLU A 60 -12.09 15.37 16.74
C GLU A 60 -13.15 14.35 16.31
N PHE A 61 -13.81 13.74 17.29
CA PHE A 61 -14.84 12.73 17.07
C PHE A 61 -15.95 13.26 16.15
N GLY A 62 -16.09 12.64 14.97
CA GLY A 62 -17.13 12.96 13.98
C GLY A 62 -16.71 13.91 12.85
N GLU A 63 -15.44 14.33 12.80
CA GLU A 63 -14.92 15.14 11.68
C GLU A 63 -14.32 14.28 10.55
N GLU A 64 -13.48 13.29 10.88
CA GLU A 64 -12.93 12.32 9.91
C GLU A 64 -12.78 10.93 10.56
N ASP A 65 -12.71 9.88 9.74
CA ASP A 65 -12.40 8.53 10.20
C ASP A 65 -10.93 8.50 10.66
N ASP A 66 -10.65 7.95 11.85
CA ASP A 66 -9.30 7.86 12.42
C ASP A 66 -8.41 6.87 11.66
N VAL A 67 -9.02 5.97 10.86
CA VAL A 67 -8.34 5.02 9.98
C VAL A 67 -8.77 5.22 8.54
N MET A 68 -7.80 5.52 7.69
CA MET A 68 -8.00 5.68 6.26
C MET A 68 -7.13 4.71 5.47
N VAL A 69 -7.75 3.98 4.54
CA VAL A 69 -7.06 3.02 3.67
C VAL A 69 -7.36 3.33 2.22
N TRP A 70 -6.32 3.70 1.47
CA TRP A 70 -6.41 3.88 0.03
C TRP A 70 -5.69 2.74 -0.69
N SER A 71 -6.32 2.24 -1.75
CA SER A 71 -5.84 1.06 -2.46
C SER A 71 -6.01 1.20 -3.96
N ALA A 72 -5.01 0.75 -4.70
CA ALA A 72 -5.09 0.48 -6.13
C ALA A 72 -4.62 -0.95 -6.41
N VAL A 73 -5.32 -1.63 -7.31
CA VAL A 73 -5.01 -3.01 -7.71
C VAL A 73 -3.82 -3.00 -8.69
N LEU A 74 -2.87 -3.88 -8.44
CA LEU A 74 -1.79 -4.24 -9.37
C LEU A 74 -2.07 -5.63 -9.91
N VAL A 75 -1.98 -5.82 -11.22
CA VAL A 75 -2.00 -7.16 -11.81
C VAL A 75 -0.68 -7.89 -11.51
N SER A 76 -0.71 -9.22 -11.50
CA SER A 76 0.47 -10.04 -11.14
C SER A 76 1.68 -9.83 -12.05
N SER A 77 1.48 -9.42 -13.30
CA SER A 77 2.55 -9.03 -14.22
C SER A 77 3.28 -7.75 -13.79
N ASP A 78 2.58 -6.78 -13.22
CA ASP A 78 3.19 -5.55 -12.69
C ASP A 78 3.93 -5.80 -11.38
N VAL A 79 3.41 -6.70 -10.53
CA VAL A 79 4.14 -7.17 -9.34
C VAL A 79 5.43 -7.88 -9.74
N SER A 80 5.36 -8.76 -10.75
CA SER A 80 6.54 -9.44 -11.30
C SER A 80 7.56 -8.46 -11.86
N ARG A 81 7.10 -7.40 -12.54
CA ARG A 81 7.94 -6.31 -13.04
C ARG A 81 8.62 -5.55 -11.90
N LEU A 82 7.91 -5.23 -10.82
CA LEU A 82 8.51 -4.63 -9.63
C LEU A 82 9.62 -5.51 -9.09
N ARG A 83 9.37 -6.80 -8.85
CA ARG A 83 10.42 -7.70 -8.33
C ARG A 83 11.66 -7.77 -9.20
N ALA A 84 11.48 -7.76 -10.53
CA ALA A 84 12.58 -7.88 -11.47
C ALA A 84 13.35 -6.57 -11.69
N SER A 85 12.69 -5.41 -11.55
CA SER A 85 13.23 -4.12 -11.99
C SER A 85 13.33 -3.06 -10.90
N PHE A 86 12.92 -3.37 -9.66
CA PHE A 86 13.10 -2.45 -8.53
C PHE A 86 14.59 -2.36 -8.20
N ALA A 87 15.21 -1.22 -8.53
CA ALA A 87 16.66 -1.05 -8.47
C ALA A 87 17.27 -1.03 -7.05
N CYS A 88 16.48 -1.17 -5.99
CA CYS A 88 16.96 -1.19 -4.61
C CYS A 88 17.30 -2.62 -4.16
N THR A 89 18.45 -2.79 -3.52
CA THR A 89 18.89 -4.09 -2.95
C THR A 89 18.17 -4.45 -1.64
N THR A 90 17.55 -3.49 -0.98
CA THR A 90 16.78 -3.66 0.26
C THR A 90 15.35 -3.13 0.08
N PRO A 91 14.52 -3.77 -0.78
CA PRO A 91 13.21 -3.23 -1.20
C PRO A 91 12.22 -3.02 -0.05
N LEU A 92 12.38 -3.73 1.07
CA LEU A 92 11.54 -3.58 2.26
C LEU A 92 12.02 -2.48 3.21
N ASP A 93 13.28 -2.05 3.08
CA ASP A 93 13.85 -0.98 3.89
C ASP A 93 13.49 0.39 3.30
N HIS A 94 12.34 0.90 3.71
CA HIS A 94 11.86 2.22 3.34
C HIS A 94 12.79 3.36 3.81
N GLN A 95 13.68 3.11 4.78
CA GLN A 95 14.58 4.12 5.33
C GLN A 95 15.83 4.33 4.47
N CYS A 96 16.10 3.46 3.50
CA CYS A 96 17.26 3.57 2.62
C CYS A 96 17.24 4.84 1.75
N LYS A 97 16.05 5.43 1.50
CA LYS A 97 15.83 6.67 0.74
C LYS A 97 16.54 6.73 -0.61
N CYS A 98 16.78 5.57 -1.24
CA CYS A 98 17.43 5.49 -2.54
C CYS A 98 16.53 6.08 -3.65
N ALA A 99 17.11 6.33 -4.83
CA ALA A 99 16.36 6.89 -5.97
C ALA A 99 15.10 6.08 -6.33
N GLN A 100 15.17 4.75 -6.20
CA GLN A 100 14.03 3.86 -6.45
C GLN A 100 12.89 4.03 -5.43
N HIS A 101 13.20 4.15 -4.13
CA HIS A 101 12.19 4.42 -3.10
C HIS A 101 11.59 5.82 -3.22
N LEU A 102 12.43 6.83 -3.53
CA LEU A 102 11.95 8.19 -3.79
C LEU A 102 11.02 8.24 -5.01
N ARG A 103 11.33 7.50 -6.09
CA ARG A 103 10.46 7.37 -7.27
C ARG A 103 9.15 6.66 -6.93
N ALA A 104 9.23 5.55 -6.20
CA ALA A 104 8.06 4.79 -5.76
C ALA A 104 7.14 5.64 -4.87
N TYR A 105 7.68 6.43 -3.94
CA TYR A 105 6.92 7.38 -3.14
C TYR A 105 6.25 8.45 -4.02
N ALA A 106 7.04 9.15 -4.85
CA ALA A 106 6.56 10.27 -5.64
C ALA A 106 5.44 9.88 -6.63
N THR A 107 5.58 8.73 -7.28
CA THR A 107 4.56 8.21 -8.20
C THR A 107 3.42 7.53 -7.48
N GLY A 108 3.72 6.81 -6.38
CA GLY A 108 2.73 6.15 -5.55
C GLY A 108 1.77 7.13 -4.89
N VAL A 109 2.17 8.36 -4.58
CA VAL A 109 1.26 9.40 -4.08
C VAL A 109 0.34 9.96 -5.20
N ARG A 110 0.80 10.00 -6.44
CA ARG A 110 0.08 10.63 -7.57
C ARG A 110 -0.98 9.75 -8.22
N VAL A 111 -0.81 8.43 -8.16
CA VAL A 111 -1.77 7.50 -8.77
C VAL A 111 -3.08 7.46 -8.00
N ASP A 112 -4.17 7.40 -8.75
CA ASP A 112 -5.52 7.30 -8.23
C ASP A 112 -5.67 6.02 -7.39
N LYS A 113 -6.17 6.19 -6.18
CA LYS A 113 -6.50 5.09 -5.27
C LYS A 113 -7.92 5.23 -4.79
N THR A 114 -8.61 4.12 -4.71
CA THR A 114 -9.94 4.07 -4.10
C THR A 114 -9.78 4.12 -2.58
N LEU A 115 -10.45 5.08 -1.94
CA LEU A 115 -10.63 5.06 -0.48
C LEU A 115 -11.54 3.87 -0.13
N LEU A 116 -11.07 3.03 0.78
CA LEU A 116 -11.80 1.88 1.26
C LEU A 116 -12.57 2.25 2.53
N PRO A 117 -13.75 1.65 2.74
CA PRO A 117 -14.46 1.76 4.01
C PRO A 117 -13.58 1.28 5.17
N GLU A 118 -13.64 1.99 6.28
CA GLU A 118 -12.96 1.63 7.53
C GLU A 118 -13.39 0.22 8.02
N TYR A 119 -14.69 -0.03 7.96
CA TYR A 119 -15.35 -1.25 8.41
C TYR A 119 -16.28 -1.84 7.33
N GLY A 120 -16.66 -3.10 7.52
CA GLY A 120 -17.67 -3.77 6.71
C GLY A 120 -17.11 -4.65 5.60
N PRO A 121 -18.00 -5.37 4.87
CA PRO A 121 -17.60 -6.36 3.87
C PRO A 121 -16.86 -5.74 2.69
N ASP A 122 -17.13 -4.47 2.38
CA ASP A 122 -16.61 -3.78 1.20
C ASP A 122 -15.15 -3.35 1.33
N ARG A 123 -14.61 -3.31 2.57
CA ARG A 123 -13.18 -3.09 2.83
C ARG A 123 -12.28 -4.07 2.06
N HIS A 124 -12.77 -5.28 1.83
CA HIS A 124 -12.10 -6.33 1.06
C HIS A 124 -12.90 -6.70 -0.18
N SER A 125 -13.53 -5.73 -0.84
CA SER A 125 -14.11 -5.92 -2.17
C SER A 125 -13.15 -5.36 -3.24
N PRO A 126 -12.83 -6.13 -4.30
CA PRO A 126 -12.08 -5.61 -5.45
C PRO A 126 -12.94 -4.75 -6.40
N ALA A 127 -14.27 -4.80 -6.26
CA ALA A 127 -15.18 -4.11 -7.18
C ALA A 127 -15.04 -2.59 -7.08
N GLY A 128 -14.96 -1.91 -8.22
CA GLY A 128 -14.85 -0.44 -8.28
C GLY A 128 -13.50 0.13 -7.85
N ARG A 129 -12.48 -0.71 -7.62
CA ARG A 129 -11.13 -0.24 -7.29
C ARG A 129 -10.42 0.34 -8.52
N SER A 130 -9.65 1.39 -8.28
CA SER A 130 -8.67 1.84 -9.26
C SER A 130 -7.63 0.75 -9.52
N VAL A 131 -7.14 0.75 -10.75
CA VAL A 131 -6.05 -0.13 -11.19
C VAL A 131 -4.86 0.76 -11.49
N VAL A 132 -3.70 0.35 -11.02
CA VAL A 132 -2.44 1.03 -11.29
C VAL A 132 -1.51 0.07 -12.03
N SER A 133 -0.73 0.61 -12.94
CA SER A 133 0.26 -0.14 -13.71
C SER A 133 1.68 0.19 -13.26
N VAL A 134 2.64 -0.67 -13.60
CA VAL A 134 4.06 -0.41 -13.33
C VAL A 134 4.81 -0.33 -14.65
N ARG A 135 5.64 0.70 -14.78
CA ARG A 135 6.62 0.80 -15.87
C ARG A 135 8.00 1.09 -15.32
N VAL A 136 9.01 0.92 -16.17
CA VAL A 136 10.40 1.27 -15.85
C VAL A 136 10.79 2.44 -16.72
N THR A 137 11.15 3.55 -16.08
CA THR A 137 11.58 4.79 -16.73
C THR A 137 12.94 5.17 -16.14
N ASP A 138 13.92 5.43 -17.00
CA ASP A 138 15.30 5.75 -16.58
C ASP A 138 15.91 4.71 -15.63
N GLY A 139 15.57 3.43 -15.82
CA GLY A 139 16.03 2.33 -14.96
C GLY A 139 15.36 2.25 -13.59
N LEU A 140 14.33 3.07 -13.31
CA LEU A 140 13.59 3.06 -12.07
C LEU A 140 12.14 2.64 -12.32
N ALA A 141 11.62 1.73 -11.48
CA ALA A 141 10.22 1.35 -11.51
C ALA A 141 9.34 2.49 -10.96
N GLU A 142 8.22 2.76 -11.62
CA GLU A 142 7.27 3.80 -11.23
C GLU A 142 5.82 3.37 -11.48
N PHE A 143 4.91 3.94 -10.69
CA PHE A 143 3.47 3.70 -10.77
C PHE A 143 2.80 4.65 -11.78
N CYS A 144 1.86 4.14 -12.58
CA CYS A 144 1.15 4.87 -13.65
C CYS A 144 -0.33 4.58 -13.67
#